data_AF-A0A948UE36-F1
#
_entry.id   AF-A0A948UE36-F1
#
_cell.length_a   1.000
_cell.length_b   1.000
_cell.length_c   1.000
_cell.angle_alpha   90.00
_cell.angle_beta   90.00
_cell.angle_gamma   90.00
#
_symmetry.space_group_name_H-M   'P 1'
#
loop_
_entity.id
_entity.type
_entity.pdbx_description
1 polymer ?
#
loop_
_entity_poly.entity_id
_entity_poly.type
_entity_poly.pdbx_seq_one_letter_code
_entity_poly.pdbx_strand_id
1 'polypeptide(L)'
;MGNNNEPERIISAKETNGDKQLDMTLRPKKLDEYVGQEKIKDNLKIFLQAAQGRGEAIEHVLLYGAPGLGKTTLAHVIANELGANIRITSGPAI
;
A
#
# COMPACT_ATOMS: atom_id res chain seq x y z
N MET A 1 -10.93 43.16 27.81
CA MET A 1 -11.85 42.16 27.25
C MET A 1 -11.66 42.13 25.74
N GLY A 2 -11.09 41.06 25.20
CA GLY A 2 -10.93 40.84 23.76
C GLY A 2 -11.04 39.36 23.50
N ASN A 3 -12.27 38.85 23.51
CA ASN A 3 -12.57 37.45 23.22
C ASN A 3 -12.45 37.23 21.71
N ASN A 4 -11.28 36.80 21.24
CA ASN A 4 -11.12 36.29 19.89
C ASN A 4 -11.43 34.79 19.90
N ASN A 5 -12.72 34.48 19.80
CA ASN A 5 -13.24 33.15 19.50
C ASN A 5 -12.99 32.90 17.99
N GLU A 6 -11.75 32.62 17.61
CA GLU A 6 -11.47 32.03 16.30
C GLU A 6 -11.93 30.57 16.35
N PRO A 7 -12.77 30.09 15.43
CA PRO A 7 -13.23 28.71 15.46
C PRO A 7 -12.01 27.80 15.33
N GLU A 8 -11.79 26.93 16.33
CA GLU A 8 -10.81 25.85 16.23
C GLU A 8 -11.01 25.15 14.89
N ARG A 9 -9.99 25.21 14.03
CA ARG A 9 -10.03 24.55 12.75
C ARG A 9 -9.99 23.04 13.01
N ILE A 10 -11.17 22.40 13.03
CA ILE A 10 -11.37 20.96 13.30
C ILE A 10 -10.55 20.08 12.33
N ILE A 11 -10.14 20.63 11.19
CA ILE A 11 -9.42 19.91 10.13
C ILE A 11 -8.02 20.52 9.97
N SER A 12 -6.99 19.74 10.32
CA SER A 12 -5.58 20.07 10.11
C SER A 12 -5.00 19.14 9.04
N ALA A 13 -4.26 19.68 8.07
CA ALA A 13 -3.56 18.88 7.06
C ALA A 13 -2.28 18.21 7.59
N LYS A 14 -1.96 18.41 8.87
CA LYS A 14 -0.79 17.82 9.51
C LYS A 14 -1.12 16.39 9.93
N GLU A 15 -0.60 15.41 9.18
CA GLU A 15 -0.73 14.00 9.53
C GLU A 15 -0.28 13.75 10.97
N THR A 16 -1.17 13.19 11.79
CA THR A 16 -0.84 12.73 13.13
C THR A 16 -0.34 11.29 13.10
N ASN A 17 0.33 10.86 14.17
CA ASN A 17 0.75 9.47 14.31
C ASN A 17 -0.46 8.50 14.32
N GLY A 18 -1.61 8.96 14.82
CA GLY A 18 -2.86 8.20 14.76
C GLY A 18 -3.34 7.98 13.32
N ASP A 19 -3.27 9.02 12.48
CA ASP A 19 -3.67 8.94 11.07
C ASP A 19 -2.80 7.95 10.28
N LYS A 20 -1.49 7.92 10.55
CA LYS A 20 -0.59 6.93 9.91
C LYS A 20 -0.89 5.50 10.30
N GLN A 21 -1.21 5.25 11.57
CA GLN A 21 -1.60 3.91 12.02
C GLN A 21 -2.95 3.50 11.41
N LEU A 22 -3.90 4.43 11.37
CA LEU A 22 -5.20 4.21 10.73
C LEU A 22 -5.06 3.90 9.24
N ASP A 23 -4.27 4.68 8.51
CA ASP A 23 -4.01 4.46 7.08
C ASP A 23 -3.34 3.09 6.84
N MET A 24 -2.40 2.69 7.69
CA MET A 24 -1.81 1.34 7.63
C MET A 24 -2.83 0.23 7.86
N THR A 25 -3.79 0.42 8.77
CA THR A 25 -4.86 -0.57 9.01
C THR A 25 -5.93 -0.61 7.92
N LEU A 26 -6.14 0.49 7.20
CA LEU A 26 -7.12 0.58 6.12
C LEU A 26 -6.61 0.01 4.79
N ARG A 27 -5.29 -0.12 4.62
CA ARG A 27 -4.71 -0.71 3.41
C ARG A 27 -5.09 -2.19 3.31
N PRO A 28 -5.50 -2.66 2.11
CA PRO A 28 -5.78 -4.06 1.88
C PRO A 28 -4.54 -4.91 2.16
N LYS A 29 -4.74 -6.05 2.80
CA LYS A 29 -3.71 -7.03 3.10
C LYS A 29 -3.69 -8.17 2.08
N LYS A 30 -4.86 -8.53 1.55
CA LYS A 30 -5.02 -9.59 0.54
C LYS A 30 -5.30 -9.01 -0.83
N LEU A 31 -4.96 -9.78 -1.87
CA LEU A 31 -5.21 -9.38 -3.25
C LEU A 31 -6.71 -9.21 -3.55
N ASP A 32 -7.54 -10.04 -2.92
CA ASP A 32 -9.00 -9.98 -3.07
C ASP A 32 -9.62 -8.73 -2.40
N GLU A 33 -8.92 -8.10 -1.44
CA GLU A 33 -9.34 -6.85 -0.80
C GLU A 33 -8.95 -5.61 -1.64
N TYR A 34 -8.10 -5.79 -2.66
CA TYR A 34 -7.66 -4.70 -3.52
C TYR A 34 -8.75 -4.33 -4.53
N VAL A 35 -9.27 -3.11 -4.40
CA VAL A 35 -10.39 -2.62 -5.21
C VAL A 35 -9.90 -2.15 -6.59
N GLY A 36 -10.55 -2.67 -7.63
CA GLY A 36 -10.24 -2.34 -9.03
C GLY A 36 -8.95 -2.99 -9.54
N GLN A 37 -8.44 -2.48 -10.66
CA GLN A 37 -7.24 -3.01 -11.35
C GLN A 37 -7.35 -4.51 -11.68
N GLU A 38 -8.54 -5.00 -12.08
CA GLU A 38 -8.82 -6.44 -12.30
C GLU A 38 -7.77 -7.14 -13.16
N LYS A 39 -7.37 -6.54 -14.29
CA LYS A 39 -6.34 -7.10 -15.17
C LYS A 39 -4.99 -7.33 -14.47
N ILE A 40 -4.59 -6.43 -13.57
CA ILE A 40 -3.35 -6.56 -12.81
C ILE A 40 -3.51 -7.63 -11.72
N LYS A 41 -4.67 -7.66 -11.06
CA LYS A 41 -4.98 -8.69 -10.04
C LYS A 41 -4.96 -10.10 -10.64
N ASP A 42 -5.59 -10.30 -11.79
CA ASP A 42 -5.62 -11.60 -12.48
C ASP A 42 -4.21 -12.08 -12.84
N ASN A 43 -3.39 -11.20 -13.41
CA ASN A 43 -2.00 -11.52 -13.73
C ASN A 43 -1.20 -11.87 -12.47
N LEU A 44 -1.30 -11.05 -11.41
CA LEU A 44 -0.60 -11.29 -10.16
C LEU A 44 -1.04 -12.59 -9.49
N LYS A 45 -2.33 -12.92 -9.55
CA LYS A 45 -2.87 -14.16 -9.00
C LYS A 45 -2.21 -15.38 -9.64
N ILE A 46 -2.04 -15.37 -10.96
CA ILE A 46 -1.33 -16.44 -11.69
C ILE A 46 0.13 -16.53 -11.24
N PHE A 47 0.85 -15.41 -11.15
CA PHE A 47 2.26 -15.41 -10.72
C PHE A 47 2.44 -15.87 -9.28
N LEU A 48 1.60 -15.39 -8.37
CA LEU A 48 1.62 -15.75 -6.95
C LEU A 48 1.34 -17.24 -6.76
N GLN A 49 0.30 -17.78 -7.40
CA GLN A 49 -0.03 -19.21 -7.33
C GLN A 49 1.09 -20.08 -7.91
N ALA A 50 1.71 -19.66 -9.01
CA ALA A 50 2.83 -20.38 -9.60
C ALA A 50 4.06 -20.39 -8.68
N ALA A 51 4.41 -19.25 -8.06
CA ALA A 51 5.52 -19.15 -7.12
C ALA A 51 5.27 -19.98 -5.85
N GLN A 52 4.07 -19.88 -5.27
CA GLN A 52 3.65 -20.70 -4.13
C GLN A 52 3.68 -22.19 -4.45
N GLY A 53 3.19 -22.60 -5.63
CA GLY A 53 3.19 -23.99 -6.07
C GLY A 53 4.60 -24.59 -6.24
N ARG A 54 5.60 -23.75 -6.55
CA ARG A 54 7.02 -24.16 -6.61
C ARG A 54 7.74 -24.04 -5.27
N GLY A 55 7.19 -23.31 -4.30
CA GLY A 55 7.88 -22.97 -3.05
C GLY A 55 9.07 -22.03 -3.25
N GLU A 56 9.05 -21.24 -4.33
CA GLU A 56 10.13 -20.34 -4.73
C GLU A 56 9.71 -18.86 -4.60
N ALA A 57 10.68 -17.97 -4.73
CA ALA A 57 10.40 -16.55 -4.86
C ALA A 57 9.56 -16.26 -6.12
N ILE A 58 8.70 -15.24 -6.05
CA ILE A 58 8.06 -14.67 -7.23
C ILE A 58 9.12 -14.06 -8.16
N GLU A 59 8.83 -14.06 -9.47
CA GLU A 59 9.62 -13.33 -10.44
C GLU A 59 9.68 -11.82 -10.13
N HIS A 60 10.68 -11.12 -10.65
CA HIS A 60 10.80 -9.68 -10.44
C HIS A 60 9.62 -8.93 -11.06
N VAL A 61 8.88 -8.17 -10.24
CA VAL A 61 7.72 -7.38 -10.67
C VAL A 61 8.07 -5.90 -10.69
N LEU A 62 7.80 -5.22 -11.81
CA LEU A 62 7.85 -3.77 -11.93
C LEU A 62 6.43 -3.19 -12.01
N LEU A 63 6.01 -2.46 -10.97
CA LEU A 63 4.74 -1.74 -10.95
C LEU A 63 4.95 -0.31 -11.46
N TYR A 64 4.38 0.03 -12.62
CA TYR A 64 4.45 1.37 -13.19
C TYR A 64 3.06 2.02 -13.32
N GLY A 65 3.01 3.36 -13.27
CA GLY A 65 1.77 4.12 -13.43
C GLY A 65 1.80 5.45 -12.68
N ALA A 66 0.75 6.27 -12.87
CA ALA A 66 0.59 7.57 -12.23
C ALA A 66 0.69 7.50 -10.67
N PRO A 67 1.08 8.60 -9.99
CA PRO A 67 1.06 8.65 -8.53
C PRO A 67 -0.34 8.37 -7.98
N GLY A 68 -0.43 7.77 -6.80
CA GLY A 68 -1.71 7.46 -6.14
C GLY A 68 -2.41 6.17 -6.57
N LEU A 69 -1.92 5.45 -7.59
CA LEU A 69 -2.52 4.19 -8.06
C LEU A 69 -2.27 2.95 -7.16
N GLY A 70 -1.84 3.15 -5.91
CA GLY A 70 -1.66 2.04 -4.97
C GLY A 70 -0.48 1.11 -5.24
N LYS A 71 0.55 1.53 -6.00
CA LYS A 71 1.75 0.71 -6.30
C LYS A 71 2.42 0.16 -5.03
N THR A 72 2.67 1.03 -4.05
CA THR A 72 3.27 0.62 -2.77
C THR A 72 2.33 -0.32 -2.01
N THR A 73 1.03 -0.04 -2.00
CA THR A 73 0.01 -0.92 -1.41
C THR A 73 0.02 -2.31 -2.03
N LEU A 74 0.10 -2.39 -3.36
CA LEU A 74 0.14 -3.65 -4.07
C LEU A 74 1.42 -4.45 -3.78
N ALA A 75 2.56 -3.78 -3.60
CA ALA A 75 3.80 -4.44 -3.16
C ALA A 75 3.65 -5.07 -1.77
N HIS A 76 2.97 -4.39 -0.84
CA HIS A 76 2.65 -4.96 0.47
C HIS A 76 1.71 -6.17 0.39
N VAL A 77 0.68 -6.10 -0.46
CA VAL A 77 -0.23 -7.21 -0.72
C VAL A 77 0.52 -8.42 -1.25
N ILE A 78 1.40 -8.25 -2.24
CA ILE A 78 2.22 -9.33 -2.82
C ILE A 78 3.09 -10.00 -1.74
N ALA A 79 3.75 -9.20 -0.90
CA ALA A 79 4.56 -9.74 0.20
C ALA A 79 3.72 -10.55 1.20
N ASN A 80 2.53 -10.05 1.54
CA ASN A 80 1.61 -10.74 2.45
C ASN A 80 1.08 -12.06 1.87
N GLU A 81 0.72 -12.09 0.58
CA GLU A 81 0.29 -13.33 -0.11
C GLU A 81 1.40 -14.39 -0.14
N LEU A 82 2.67 -13.97 -0.25
CA LEU A 82 3.82 -14.87 -0.24
C LEU A 82 4.31 -15.24 1.17
N GLY A 83 3.72 -14.66 2.22
CA GLY A 83 4.23 -14.82 3.59
C GLY A 83 5.66 -14.31 3.77
N ALA A 84 6.08 -13.35 2.94
CA ALA A 84 7.45 -12.84 2.88
C ALA A 84 7.59 -11.48 3.57
N ASN A 85 8.80 -11.18 4.06
CA ASN A 85 9.13 -9.85 4.56
C ASN A 85 9.34 -8.86 3.41
N ILE A 86 8.85 -7.62 3.55
CA ILE A 86 9.08 -6.54 2.59
C ILE A 86 10.08 -5.52 3.15
N ARG A 87 11.09 -5.17 2.35
CA ARG A 87 12.00 -4.07 2.64
C ARG A 87 11.72 -2.92 1.68
N ILE A 88 11.28 -1.80 2.24
CA ILE A 88 10.96 -0.60 1.47
C ILE A 88 12.20 0.28 1.45
N THR A 89 12.57 0.77 0.27
CA THR A 89 13.57 1.81 0.09
C THR A 89 13.00 2.85 -0.86
N SER A 90 13.28 4.13 -0.60
CA SER A 90 13.20 5.13 -1.64
C SER A 90 14.36 4.91 -2.63
N GLY A 91 14.24 5.42 -3.86
CA GLY A 91 15.37 5.56 -4.76
C GLY A 91 16.48 6.42 -4.16
N PRO A 92 17.59 6.69 -4.87
CA PRO A 92 18.76 7.37 -4.33
C PRO A 92 18.33 8.64 -3.57
N ALA A 93 18.49 8.62 -2.25
CA ALA A 93 18.50 9.82 -1.45
C ALA A 93 19.93 10.37 -1.55
N ILE A 94 20.24 10.95 -2.71
CA ILE A 94 21.37 11.85 -2.91
C ILE A 94 20.81 13.25 -3.12
#